data_AF-A0A016QRR7-F1
#
_entry.id   AF-A0A016QRR7-F1
#
_cell.length_a   1.000
_cell.length_b   1.000
_cell.length_c   1.000
_cell.angle_alpha   90.00
_cell.angle_beta   90.00
_cell.angle_gamma   90.00
#
_symmetry.space_group_name_H-M   'P 1'
#
loop_
_entity.id
_entity.type
_entity.pdbx_description
1 polymer ?
#
loop_
_entity_poly.entity_id
_entity_poly.type
_entity_poly.pdbx_seq_one_letter_code
_entity_poly.pdbx_strand_id
1 'polypeptide(L)'
;MTDPTTAPLLEELLERYATLRDTLQGLELERDELAAQIKAALTAGEQAETDLYRADLKVSRRVEYPLDRFRDVFGDAAALEVATIDRKKAEALAKSGDLDGERLRELAVVREVQALVLIPKTR
;
A
#
# COMPACT_ATOMS: atom_id res chain seq x y z
N MET A 1 35.09 -7.14 25.19
CA MET A 1 34.27 -6.52 26.25
C MET A 1 34.16 -5.04 25.91
N THR A 2 33.13 -4.66 25.17
CA THR A 2 32.79 -3.26 24.89
C THR A 2 31.98 -2.71 26.06
N ASP A 3 32.42 -1.57 26.59
CA ASP A 3 31.84 -0.87 27.73
C ASP A 3 30.39 -0.41 27.39
N PRO A 4 29.37 -0.73 28.20
CA PRO A 4 27.97 -0.38 27.90
C PRO A 4 27.65 1.13 27.98
N THR A 5 28.64 1.98 28.24
CA THR A 5 28.46 3.43 28.50
C THR A 5 28.82 4.33 27.31
N THR A 6 29.47 3.80 26.26
CA THR A 6 29.82 4.60 25.08
C THR A 6 28.61 4.70 24.15
N ALA A 7 28.09 5.92 23.96
CA ALA A 7 27.08 6.16 22.95
C ALA A 7 27.59 5.69 21.58
N PRO A 8 26.81 4.91 20.82
CA PRO A 8 27.24 4.36 19.54
C PRO A 8 27.64 5.49 18.58
N LEU A 9 28.65 5.24 17.75
CA LEU A 9 29.10 6.20 16.74
C LEU A 9 28.00 6.39 15.68
N LEU A 10 28.03 7.54 14.98
CA LEU A 10 27.03 7.85 13.95
C LEU A 10 27.02 6.80 12.83
N GLU A 11 28.20 6.29 12.47
CA GLU A 11 28.37 5.25 11.46
C GLU A 11 27.75 3.92 11.92
N GLU A 12 27.90 3.56 13.19
CA GLU A 12 27.30 2.35 13.78
C GLU A 12 25.77 2.46 13.84
N LEU A 13 25.26 3.66 14.15
CA LEU A 13 23.82 3.95 14.11
C LEU A 13 23.27 3.85 12.68
N LEU A 14 23.98 4.39 11.69
CA LEU A 14 23.59 4.34 10.28
C LEU A 14 23.60 2.89 9.76
N GLU A 15 24.63 2.12 10.08
CA GLU A 15 24.74 0.70 9.69
C GLU A 15 23.58 -0.12 10.26
N ARG A 16 23.28 0.07 11.55
CA ARG A 16 22.14 -0.60 12.19
C ARG A 16 20.81 -0.17 11.57
N TYR A 17 20.65 1.12 11.27
CA TYR A 17 19.46 1.64 10.61
C TYR A 17 19.28 1.04 9.20
N ALA A 18 20.34 1.00 8.40
CA ALA A 18 20.31 0.42 7.05
C ALA A 18 19.96 -1.07 7.09
N THR A 19 20.58 -1.82 8.00
CA THR A 19 20.28 -3.25 8.19
C THR A 19 18.80 -3.48 8.55
N LEU A 20 18.26 -2.69 9.48
CA LEU A 20 16.85 -2.78 9.85
C LEU A 20 15.93 -2.44 8.69
N ARG A 21 16.23 -1.38 7.93
CA ARG A 21 15.47 -0.99 6.74
C ARG A 21 15.43 -2.13 5.73
N ASP A 22 16.58 -2.71 5.41
CA ASP A 22 16.69 -3.75 4.37
C ASP A 22 16.03 -5.06 4.83
N THR A 23 16.15 -5.39 6.11
CA THR A 23 15.44 -6.53 6.71
C THR A 23 13.92 -6.35 6.64
N LEU A 24 13.43 -5.16 7.02
CA LEU A 24 12.00 -4.85 6.94
C LEU A 24 11.49 -4.93 5.50
N GLN A 25 12.24 -4.40 4.53
CA GLN A 25 11.89 -4.49 3.11
C GLN A 25 11.82 -5.95 2.63
N GLY A 26 12.78 -6.78 3.03
CA GLY A 26 12.75 -8.22 2.72
C GLY A 26 11.53 -8.93 3.29
N LEU A 27 11.21 -8.66 4.56
CA LEU A 27 10.02 -9.22 5.23
C LEU A 27 8.71 -8.73 4.62
N GLU A 28 8.64 -7.46 4.19
CA GLU A 28 7.47 -6.90 3.50
C GLU A 28 7.24 -7.60 2.15
N LEU A 29 8.31 -7.85 1.40
CA LEU A 29 8.24 -8.54 0.12
C LEU A 29 7.77 -10.00 0.29
N GLU A 30 8.36 -10.73 1.23
CA GLU A 30 7.97 -12.11 1.53
C GLU A 30 6.50 -12.17 2.00
N ARG A 31 6.10 -11.26 2.90
CA ARG A 31 4.71 -11.14 3.36
C ARG A 31 3.76 -10.91 2.18
N ASP A 32 4.11 -10.06 1.24
CA ASP A 32 3.26 -9.72 0.09
C ASP A 32 3.13 -10.90 -0.88
N GLU A 33 4.19 -11.67 -1.10
CA GLU A 33 4.17 -12.93 -1.86
C GLU A 33 3.26 -13.97 -1.20
N LEU A 34 3.39 -14.17 0.12
CA LEU A 34 2.52 -15.06 0.88
C LEU A 34 1.05 -14.60 0.82
N ALA A 35 0.80 -13.29 0.94
CA ALA A 35 -0.53 -12.74 0.85
C ALA A 35 -1.17 -12.98 -0.52
N ALA A 36 -0.40 -12.88 -1.61
CA ALA A 36 -0.88 -13.17 -2.96
C ALA A 36 -1.30 -14.64 -3.11
N GLN A 37 -0.49 -15.57 -2.59
CA GLN A 37 -0.79 -17.01 -2.61
C GLN A 37 -2.05 -17.33 -1.79
N ILE A 38 -2.14 -16.81 -0.56
CA ILE A 38 -3.32 -17.01 0.30
C ILE A 38 -4.58 -16.45 -0.38
N LYS A 39 -4.51 -15.25 -0.97
CA LYS A 39 -5.64 -14.67 -1.70
C LYS A 39 -6.11 -15.56 -2.85
N ALA A 40 -5.18 -16.11 -3.62
CA ALA A 40 -5.52 -17.03 -4.71
C ALA A 40 -6.26 -18.28 -4.18
N ALA A 41 -5.76 -18.90 -3.11
CA ALA A 41 -6.40 -20.06 -2.48
C ALA A 41 -7.81 -19.74 -1.94
N LEU A 42 -7.96 -18.62 -1.21
CA LEU A 42 -9.27 -18.18 -0.71
C LEU A 42 -10.26 -17.88 -1.85
N THR A 43 -9.77 -17.33 -2.98
CA THR A 43 -10.60 -17.08 -4.17
C THR A 43 -11.05 -18.37 -4.85
N ALA A 44 -10.22 -19.43 -4.77
CA ALA A 44 -10.58 -20.78 -5.21
C ALA A 44 -11.56 -21.50 -4.26
N GLY A 45 -11.95 -20.87 -3.15
CA GLY A 45 -12.90 -21.39 -2.18
C GLY A 45 -12.26 -22.17 -1.03
N GLU A 46 -10.93 -22.16 -0.91
CA GLU A 46 -10.25 -22.73 0.24
C GLU A 46 -10.45 -21.90 1.51
N GLN A 47 -10.16 -22.50 2.66
CA GLN A 47 -10.17 -21.83 3.96
C GLN A 47 -8.83 -22.03 4.65
N ALA A 48 -8.24 -20.94 5.12
CA ALA A 48 -6.98 -20.97 5.85
C ALA A 48 -7.17 -20.41 7.26
N GLU A 49 -6.67 -21.16 8.25
CA GLU A 49 -6.74 -20.76 9.64
C GLU A 49 -5.56 -21.31 10.45
N THR A 50 -5.12 -20.55 11.45
CA THR A 50 -4.12 -20.93 12.46
C THR A 50 -4.78 -21.02 13.83
N ASP A 51 -4.04 -21.37 14.88
CA ASP A 51 -4.59 -21.36 16.25
C ASP A 51 -5.15 -20.00 16.67
N LEU A 52 -4.59 -18.90 16.14
CA LEU A 52 -4.92 -17.53 16.53
C LEU A 52 -5.82 -16.80 15.52
N TYR A 53 -5.73 -17.13 14.22
CA TYR A 53 -6.36 -16.32 13.17
C TYR A 53 -7.10 -17.17 12.14
N ARG A 54 -8.14 -16.59 11.54
CA ARG A 54 -8.80 -17.05 10.31
C ARG A 54 -8.51 -16.06 9.20
N ALA A 55 -8.06 -16.52 8.05
CA ALA A 55 -7.88 -15.68 6.88
C ALA A 55 -9.23 -15.48 6.17
N ASP A 56 -9.50 -14.25 5.73
CA ASP A 56 -10.70 -13.90 4.96
C ASP A 56 -10.38 -12.83 3.90
N LEU A 57 -11.23 -12.73 2.88
CA LEU A 57 -11.13 -11.71 1.84
C LEU A 57 -12.19 -10.63 2.07
N LYS A 58 -11.73 -9.46 2.50
CA LYS A 58 -12.59 -8.29 2.60
C LYS A 58 -12.61 -7.57 1.25
N VAL A 59 -13.78 -7.51 0.63
CA VAL A 59 -14.01 -6.63 -0.52
C VAL A 59 -13.98 -5.18 -0.03
N SER A 60 -13.08 -4.40 -0.59
CA SER A 60 -12.96 -2.97 -0.36
C SER A 60 -13.17 -2.23 -1.68
N ARG A 61 -13.90 -1.11 -1.63
CA ARG A 61 -14.09 -0.24 -2.79
C ARG A 61 -13.02 0.83 -2.77
N ARG A 62 -12.09 0.78 -3.72
CA ARG A 62 -11.06 1.80 -3.92
C ARG A 62 -11.46 2.67 -5.10
N VAL A 63 -11.36 3.98 -4.90
CA VAL A 63 -11.45 4.95 -5.99
C VAL A 63 -10.08 5.07 -6.63
N GLU A 64 -10.03 4.85 -7.94
CA GLU A 64 -8.84 4.98 -8.77
C GLU A 64 -9.14 5.94 -9.94
N TYR A 65 -8.12 6.61 -10.45
CA TYR A 65 -8.20 7.52 -11.59
C TYR A 65 -7.37 6.94 -12.75
N PRO A 66 -7.98 6.26 -13.74
CA PRO A 66 -7.24 5.59 -14.81
C PRO A 66 -6.27 6.55 -15.52
N LEU A 67 -4.98 6.20 -15.57
CA LEU A 67 -3.92 7.08 -16.08
C LEU A 67 -4.18 7.58 -17.50
N ASP A 68 -4.66 6.71 -18.40
CA ASP A 68 -4.95 7.10 -19.78
C ASP A 68 -6.02 8.21 -19.84
N ARG A 69 -7.12 8.04 -19.11
CA ARG A 69 -8.21 9.03 -19.06
C ARG A 69 -7.82 10.29 -18.29
N PHE A 70 -7.01 10.15 -17.25
CA PHE A 70 -6.50 11.29 -16.49
C PHE A 70 -5.58 12.16 -17.35
N ARG A 71 -4.69 11.54 -18.13
CA ARG A 71 -3.82 12.22 -19.09
C ARG A 71 -4.61 12.92 -20.18
N ASP A 72 -5.66 12.30 -20.70
CA ASP A 72 -6.51 12.91 -21.74
C ASP A 72 -7.23 14.18 -21.24
N VAL A 73 -7.54 14.27 -19.95
CA VAL A 73 -8.29 15.39 -19.36
C VAL A 73 -7.39 16.47 -18.75
N PHE A 74 -6.29 16.09 -18.09
CA PHE A 74 -5.42 17.00 -17.34
C PHE A 74 -4.02 17.17 -17.95
N GLY A 75 -3.69 16.40 -18.99
CA GLY A 75 -2.42 16.46 -19.68
C GLY A 75 -1.29 15.67 -19.01
N ASP A 76 -0.19 15.52 -19.74
CA ASP A 76 0.94 14.65 -19.40
C ASP A 76 1.72 15.14 -18.17
N ALA A 77 1.82 16.46 -17.99
CA ALA A 77 2.51 17.07 -16.84
C ALA A 77 1.80 16.76 -15.51
N ALA A 78 0.48 16.82 -15.49
CA ALA A 78 -0.33 16.46 -14.31
C ALA A 78 -0.34 14.94 -14.07
N ALA A 79 -0.28 14.13 -15.12
CA ALA A 79 -0.18 12.67 -15.00
C ALA A 79 1.16 12.21 -14.39
N LEU A 80 2.26 12.93 -14.66
CA LEU A 80 3.59 12.62 -14.14
C LEU A 80 3.71 12.88 -12.63
N GLU A 81 3.06 13.93 -12.10
CA GLU A 81 3.02 14.21 -10.66
C GLU A 81 2.24 13.16 -9.85
N VAL A 82 1.32 12.45 -10.51
CA VAL A 82 0.43 11.42 -9.93
C VAL A 82 0.78 10.01 -10.43
N ALA A 83 2.02 9.79 -10.90
CA ALA A 83 2.49 8.55 -11.54
C ALA A 83 2.21 7.22 -10.78
N THR A 84 1.81 7.30 -9.51
CA THR A 84 1.05 6.27 -8.81
C THR A 84 -0.22 6.91 -8.25
N ILE A 85 -1.39 6.43 -8.67
CA ILE A 85 -2.72 6.95 -8.32
C ILE A 85 -2.97 6.77 -6.81
N ASP A 86 -2.40 7.65 -6.00
CA ASP A 86 -2.86 7.87 -4.64
C ASP A 86 -3.98 8.90 -4.69
N ARG A 87 -5.20 8.41 -4.42
CA ARG A 87 -6.41 9.22 -4.27
C ARG A 87 -6.15 10.51 -3.48
N LYS A 88 -5.31 10.43 -2.43
CA LYS A 88 -5.00 11.58 -1.57
C LYS A 88 -4.28 12.71 -2.31
N LYS A 89 -3.40 12.39 -3.24
CA LYS A 89 -2.66 13.41 -4.01
C LYS A 89 -3.58 14.12 -5.02
N ALA A 90 -4.40 13.35 -5.73
CA ALA A 90 -5.35 13.94 -6.69
C ALA A 90 -6.41 14.81 -6.01
N GLU A 91 -6.93 14.38 -4.85
CA GLU A 91 -7.84 15.19 -4.03
C GLU A 91 -7.16 16.45 -3.47
N ALA A 92 -5.87 16.37 -3.11
CA ALA A 92 -5.10 17.54 -2.66
C ALA A 92 -4.93 18.57 -3.77
N LEU A 93 -4.61 18.14 -5.00
CA LEU A 93 -4.47 19.01 -6.17
C LEU A 93 -5.80 19.65 -6.60
N ALA A 94 -6.91 18.90 -6.51
CA ALA A 94 -8.24 19.49 -6.72
C ALA A 94 -8.58 20.54 -5.65
N LYS A 95 -8.10 20.35 -4.42
CA LYS A 95 -8.32 21.28 -3.32
C LYS A 95 -7.44 22.54 -3.40
N SER A 96 -6.23 22.44 -3.96
CA SER A 96 -5.35 23.60 -4.22
C SER A 96 -5.78 24.40 -5.45
N GLY A 97 -6.66 23.85 -6.30
CA GLY A 97 -7.14 24.49 -7.52
C GLY A 97 -6.29 24.17 -8.75
N ASP A 98 -5.29 23.30 -8.61
CA ASP A 98 -4.43 22.84 -9.70
C ASP A 98 -5.14 21.84 -10.63
N LEU A 99 -6.19 21.18 -10.12
CA LEU A 99 -7.09 20.34 -10.91
C LEU A 99 -8.54 20.79 -10.76
N ASP A 100 -9.29 20.66 -11.85
CA ASP A 100 -10.74 20.78 -11.83
C ASP A 100 -11.36 19.60 -11.06
N GLY A 101 -11.89 19.88 -9.87
CA GLY A 101 -12.48 18.90 -8.99
C GLY A 101 -13.81 18.29 -9.47
N GLU A 102 -14.50 18.90 -10.43
CA GLU A 102 -15.68 18.29 -11.07
C GLU A 102 -15.25 17.25 -12.10
N ARG A 103 -14.31 17.61 -12.99
CA ARG A 103 -13.74 16.68 -13.97
C ARG A 103 -13.00 15.51 -13.30
N LEU A 104 -12.33 15.76 -12.17
CA LEU A 104 -11.69 14.70 -11.40
C LEU A 104 -12.70 13.66 -10.91
N ARG A 105 -13.88 14.10 -10.45
CA ARG A 105 -14.95 13.20 -9.97
C ARG A 105 -15.53 12.35 -11.10
N GLU A 106 -15.63 12.89 -12.31
CA GLU A 106 -16.11 12.13 -13.48
C GLU A 106 -15.13 11.02 -13.92
N LEU A 107 -13.84 11.19 -13.63
CA LEU A 107 -12.79 10.22 -13.94
C LEU A 107 -12.64 9.13 -12.88
N ALA A 108 -13.24 9.31 -11.70
CA ALA A 108 -13.16 8.36 -10.60
C ALA A 108 -13.80 7.03 -11.01
N VAL A 109 -13.00 5.96 -11.04
CA VAL A 109 -13.48 4.60 -11.20
C VAL A 109 -13.43 3.91 -9.85
N VAL A 110 -14.57 3.40 -9.40
CA VAL A 110 -14.62 2.53 -8.23
C VAL A 110 -14.24 1.13 -8.66
N ARG A 111 -13.12 0.62 -8.15
CA ARG A 111 -12.73 -0.78 -8.29
C ARG A 111 -12.94 -1.51 -6.98
N GLU A 112 -13.52 -2.71 -7.08
CA GLU A 112 -13.54 -3.64 -5.97
C GLU A 112 -12.19 -4.34 -5.90
N VAL A 113 -11.53 -4.19 -4.76
CA VAL A 113 -10.23 -4.80 -4.47
C VAL A 113 -10.43 -5.72 -3.28
N GLN A 114 -9.97 -6.95 -3.40
CA GLN A 114 -9.98 -7.91 -2.30
C GLN A 114 -8.71 -7.73 -1.45
N ALA A 115 -8.91 -7.39 -0.18
CA ALA A 115 -7.87 -7.32 0.82
C ALA A 115 -7.88 -8.60 1.65
N LEU A 116 -6.70 -9.21 1.83
CA LEU A 116 -6.53 -10.29 2.79
C LEU A 116 -6.59 -9.70 4.19
N VAL A 117 -7.46 -10.23 5.03
CA VAL A 117 -7.59 -9.83 6.43
C VAL A 117 -7.44 -11.05 7.32
N LEU A 118 -6.83 -10.84 8.49
CA LEU A 118 -6.72 -11.86 9.54
C LEU A 118 -7.74 -11.54 10.62
N ILE A 119 -8.72 -12.41 10.78
CA ILE A 119 -9.77 -12.32 11.79
C ILE A 119 -9.30 -13.12 13.02
N PRO A 120 -9.13 -12.50 14.20
CA PRO A 120 -8.79 -13.24 15.41
C PRO A 120 -9.86 -14.29 15.75
N LYS A 121 -9.44 -15.49 16.16
CA LYS A 121 -10.35 -16.56 16.60
C LYS A 121 -10.88 -16.34 18.02
N THR A 122 -10.24 -15.44 18.78
CA THR A 122 -10.58 -15.13 20.19
C THR A 122 -10.62 -13.61 20.41
N ARG A 123 -11.54 -13.18 21.29
CA ARG A 123 -11.94 -11.80 21.60
C ARG A 123 -10.80 -10.84 21.92
#